data_AF-A0A950ENN9-F1
#
_entry.id   AF-A0A950ENN9-F1
#
_cell.length_a   1.000
_cell.length_b   1.000
_cell.length_c   1.000
_cell.angle_alpha   90.00
_cell.angle_beta   90.00
_cell.angle_gamma   90.00
#
_symmetry.space_group_name_H-M   'P 1'
#
loop_
_entity.id
_entity.type
_entity.pdbx_description
1 polymer ?
#
loop_
_entity_poly.entity_id
_entity_poly.type
_entity_poly.pdbx_seq_one_letter_code
_entity_poly.pdbx_strand_id
1 'polypeptide(L)'
;MNDDPEEPAEDGGPRRPAPEERRLRAVDGDAYASWDEIYTDNVVRLYRLIYSKVGNRPDAEDLTAEVFIAALAPLRTTASRPEVRAYLITTAKTVVAGFWRR
;
A
#
# COMPACT_ATOMS: atom_id res chain seq x y z
N MET A 1 -0.59 63.60 18.10
CA MET A 1 -1.79 63.00 17.48
C MET A 1 -1.52 62.92 16.00
N ASN A 2 -0.93 61.79 15.61
CA ASN A 2 -0.85 61.25 14.26
C ASN A 2 -0.62 59.77 14.53
N ASP A 3 -1.67 58.99 14.33
CA ASP A 3 -1.78 57.56 14.56
C ASP A 3 -0.79 56.78 13.67
N ASP A 4 0.07 55.99 14.31
CA ASP A 4 0.75 54.86 13.69
C ASP A 4 -0.30 53.77 13.36
N PRO A 5 -0.33 53.19 12.15
CA PRO A 5 -1.06 51.95 11.95
C PRO A 5 -0.24 50.78 12.46
N GLU A 6 -0.76 50.17 13.52
CA GLU A 6 -0.38 48.90 14.14
C GLU A 6 -0.36 47.76 13.08
N GLU A 7 0.81 47.14 12.88
CA GLU A 7 0.90 45.87 12.14
C GLU A 7 0.17 44.78 12.93
N PRO A 8 -0.80 44.05 12.34
CA PRO A 8 -1.34 42.88 13.01
C PRO A 8 -0.34 41.72 12.93
N ALA A 9 0.07 41.28 14.11
CA ALA A 9 0.82 40.05 14.33
C ALA A 9 0.04 38.83 13.83
N GLU A 10 0.58 38.13 12.83
CA GLU A 10 0.16 36.79 12.43
C GLU A 10 0.83 35.76 13.37
N ASP A 11 0.16 35.41 14.48
CA ASP A 11 0.45 34.17 15.22
C ASP A 11 -0.48 33.06 14.71
N GLY A 12 0.10 31.92 14.32
CA GLY A 12 -0.70 30.85 13.71
C GLY A 12 -0.01 29.53 13.36
N GLY A 13 1.17 29.21 13.92
CA GLY A 13 1.74 27.86 14.05
C GLY A 13 2.02 27.02 12.77
N PRO A 14 2.92 26.03 12.82
CA PRO A 14 3.14 25.15 11.67
C PRO A 14 1.88 24.33 11.38
N ARG A 15 1.23 24.62 10.25
CA ARG A 15 0.15 23.82 9.67
C ARG A 15 0.63 22.37 9.55
N ARG A 16 0.08 21.47 10.36
CA ARG A 16 0.30 20.03 10.16
C ARG A 16 -0.15 19.68 8.73
N PRO A 17 0.73 19.14 7.87
CA PRO A 17 0.33 18.80 6.51
C PRO A 17 -0.78 17.76 6.56
N ALA A 18 -1.81 17.99 5.74
CA ALA A 18 -2.95 17.10 5.59
C ALA A 18 -2.49 15.70 5.11
N PRO A 19 -3.21 14.61 5.46
CA PRO A 19 -2.81 13.23 5.13
C PRO A 19 -2.67 12.92 3.63
N GLU A 20 -3.04 13.84 2.74
CA GLU A 20 -2.98 13.68 1.29
C GLU A 20 -1.57 13.89 0.69
N GLU A 21 -0.64 14.50 1.44
CA GLU A 21 0.73 14.77 0.96
C GLU A 21 1.70 13.62 1.19
N ARG A 22 1.28 12.57 1.92
CA ARG A 22 2.06 11.33 2.02
C ARG A 22 1.83 10.42 0.79
N ARG A 23 1.52 11.01 -0.36
CA ARG A 23 1.73 10.37 -1.66
C ARG A 23 3.22 10.19 -1.81
N LEU A 24 3.67 8.95 -1.64
CA LEU A 24 5.04 8.54 -1.86
C LEU A 24 5.46 9.10 -3.22
N ARG A 25 6.36 10.09 -3.20
CA ARG A 25 6.97 10.61 -4.42
C ARG A 25 7.78 9.45 -4.98
N ALA A 26 7.22 8.75 -5.97
CA ALA A 26 7.93 7.69 -6.67
C ALA A 26 9.18 8.32 -7.28
N VAL A 27 10.35 7.92 -6.79
CA VAL A 27 11.62 8.23 -7.44
C VAL A 27 11.63 7.40 -8.72
N ASP A 28 11.88 8.04 -9.87
CA ASP A 28 12.05 7.32 -11.14
C ASP A 28 13.08 6.19 -10.93
N GLY A 29 12.62 4.93 -11.00
CA GLY A 29 13.41 3.73 -10.72
C GLY A 29 12.92 2.85 -9.57
N ASP A 30 11.99 3.30 -8.73
CA ASP A 30 11.45 2.48 -7.61
C ASP A 30 10.23 1.62 -8.01
N ALA A 31 9.90 1.52 -9.30
CA ALA A 31 8.82 0.65 -9.79
C ALA A 31 9.35 -0.76 -10.12
N TYR A 32 8.43 -1.73 -10.23
CA TYR A 32 8.77 -3.04 -10.78
C TYR A 32 8.79 -2.97 -12.31
N ALA A 33 9.77 -3.62 -12.94
CA ALA A 33 9.92 -3.65 -14.40
C ALA A 33 8.85 -4.53 -15.06
N SER A 34 8.31 -5.52 -14.35
CA SER A 34 7.33 -6.46 -14.89
C SER A 34 6.47 -7.09 -13.80
N TRP A 35 5.40 -7.76 -14.24
CA TRP A 35 4.58 -8.61 -13.39
C TRP A 35 5.34 -9.81 -12.82
N ASP A 36 6.29 -10.37 -13.59
CA ASP A 36 7.14 -11.46 -13.11
C ASP A 36 7.97 -11.02 -11.90
N GLU A 37 8.54 -9.81 -11.98
CA GLU A 37 9.31 -9.24 -10.87
C GLU A 37 8.43 -9.00 -9.63
N ILE A 38 7.19 -8.51 -9.82
CA ILE A 38 6.21 -8.37 -8.74
C ILE A 38 5.93 -9.74 -8.11
N TYR A 39 5.68 -10.77 -8.91
CA TYR A 39 5.38 -12.10 -8.41
C TYR A 39 6.57 -12.68 -7.64
N THR A 40 7.73 -12.74 -8.27
CA THR A 40 8.93 -13.37 -7.73
C THR A 40 9.42 -12.71 -6.44
N ASP A 41 9.35 -11.37 -6.34
CA ASP A 41 9.77 -10.65 -5.12
C ASP A 41 8.79 -10.81 -3.95
N ASN A 42 7.50 -11.10 -4.22
CA ASN A 42 6.45 -11.03 -3.19
C ASN A 42 5.84 -12.38 -2.81
N VAL A 43 5.85 -13.38 -3.69
CA VAL A 43 5.11 -14.65 -3.53
C VAL A 43 5.47 -15.36 -2.22
N VAL A 44 6.75 -15.47 -1.88
CA VAL A 44 7.19 -16.17 -0.66
C VAL A 44 6.71 -15.47 0.61
N ARG A 45 6.76 -14.13 0.64
CA ARG A 45 6.33 -13.34 1.80
C ARG A 45 4.81 -13.42 1.97
N LEU A 46 4.05 -13.36 0.87
CA LEU A 46 2.60 -13.49 0.91
C LEU A 46 2.17 -14.89 1.33
N TYR A 47 2.79 -15.93 0.77
CA TYR A 47 2.54 -17.31 1.18
C TYR A 47 2.77 -17.51 2.68
N ARG A 48 3.91 -17.04 3.21
CA ARG A 48 4.20 -17.14 4.66
C ARG A 48 3.19 -16.37 5.51
N LEU A 49 2.81 -15.17 5.07
CA LEU A 49 1.80 -14.37 5.75
C LEU A 49 0.47 -15.12 5.80
N ILE A 50 0.00 -15.64 4.67
CA ILE A 50 -1.29 -16.34 4.57
C ILE A 50 -1.24 -17.66 5.34
N TYR A 51 -0.18 -18.44 5.19
CA TYR A 51 0.03 -19.69 5.94
C TYR A 51 -0.04 -19.45 7.46
N SER A 52 0.55 -18.35 7.96
CA SER A 52 0.45 -17.99 9.38
C SER A 52 -0.99 -17.69 9.86
N LYS A 53 -1.92 -17.44 8.93
CA LYS A 53 -3.33 -17.18 9.23
C LYS A 53 -4.22 -18.40 9.09
N VAL A 54 -3.94 -19.30 8.15
CA VAL A 54 -4.81 -20.48 7.87
C VAL A 54 -4.26 -21.79 8.43
N GLY A 55 -2.98 -21.86 8.75
CA GLY A 55 -2.37 -23.00 9.44
C GLY A 55 -2.19 -24.27 8.60
N ASN A 56 -2.62 -24.28 7.34
CA ASN A 56 -2.43 -25.41 6.43
C ASN A 56 -1.92 -24.96 5.06
N ARG A 57 -1.22 -25.89 4.38
CA ARG A 57 -0.53 -25.61 3.12
C ARG A 57 -1.50 -25.45 1.94
N PRO A 58 -2.48 -26.35 1.71
CA PRO A 58 -3.39 -26.22 0.57
C PRO A 58 -4.10 -24.87 0.53
N ASP A 59 -4.74 -24.46 1.64
CA ASP A 59 -5.44 -23.17 1.68
C ASP A 59 -4.47 -22.00 1.50
N ALA A 60 -3.24 -22.10 2.02
CA ALA A 60 -2.25 -21.05 1.86
C ALA A 60 -1.79 -20.90 0.41
N GLU A 61 -1.62 -21.99 -0.32
CA GLU A 61 -1.28 -21.98 -1.75
C GLU A 61 -2.41 -21.35 -2.57
N ASP A 62 -3.64 -21.82 -2.35
CA ASP A 62 -4.82 -21.34 -3.08
C ASP A 62 -5.10 -19.85 -2.83
N LEU A 63 -5.10 -19.43 -1.57
CA LEU A 63 -5.34 -18.02 -1.21
C LEU A 63 -4.20 -17.11 -1.69
N THR A 64 -2.96 -17.60 -1.77
CA THR A 64 -1.86 -16.83 -2.37
C THR A 64 -2.10 -16.59 -3.85
N ALA A 65 -2.53 -17.62 -4.59
CA ALA A 65 -2.90 -17.49 -5.99
C ALA A 65 -4.09 -16.51 -6.17
N GLU A 66 -5.12 -16.62 -5.33
CA GLU A 66 -6.29 -15.74 -5.35
C GLU A 66 -5.90 -14.27 -5.14
N VAL A 67 -4.94 -13.97 -4.25
CA VAL A 67 -4.42 -12.61 -4.06
C VAL A 67 -3.80 -12.04 -5.33
N PHE A 68 -2.98 -12.82 -6.03
CA PHE A 68 -2.36 -12.35 -7.28
C PHE A 68 -3.41 -12.18 -8.38
N ILE A 69 -4.37 -13.10 -8.51
CA ILE A 69 -5.48 -12.99 -9.47
C ILE A 69 -6.30 -11.73 -9.19
N ALA A 70 -6.66 -11.47 -7.94
CA ALA A 70 -7.41 -10.27 -7.54
C ALA A 70 -6.62 -8.97 -7.78
N ALA A 71 -5.29 -9.03 -7.75
CA ALA A 71 -4.43 -7.88 -8.02
C ALA A 71 -4.20 -7.61 -9.52
N LEU A 72 -4.35 -8.58 -10.41
CA LEU A 72 -4.00 -8.44 -11.85
C LEU A 72 -4.72 -7.28 -12.55
N ALA A 73 -6.03 -7.14 -12.35
CA ALA A 73 -6.82 -6.11 -13.02
C ALA A 73 -6.57 -4.67 -12.48
N PRO A 74 -6.54 -4.43 -11.16
CA PRO A 74 -6.37 -3.08 -10.61
C PRO A 74 -4.91 -2.62 -10.47
N LEU A 75 -3.94 -3.53 -10.29
CA LEU A 75 -2.56 -3.14 -10.05
C LEU A 75 -1.94 -2.55 -11.32
N ARG A 76 -1.12 -1.52 -11.16
CA ARG A 76 -0.32 -0.91 -12.23
C ARG A 76 1.15 -1.08 -11.89
N THR A 77 1.94 -1.58 -12.83
CA THR A 77 3.39 -1.75 -12.68
C THR A 77 4.13 -0.41 -12.54
N THR A 78 3.47 0.70 -12.91
CA THR A 78 3.98 2.07 -12.74
C THR A 78 3.93 2.56 -11.29
N ALA A 79 3.24 1.85 -10.39
CA ALA A 79 3.26 2.17 -8.96
C ALA A 79 4.64 1.84 -8.36
N SER A 80 5.03 2.58 -7.32
CA SER A 80 6.28 2.29 -6.61
C SER A 80 6.23 0.91 -5.92
N ARG A 81 7.40 0.30 -5.70
CA ARG A 81 7.53 -1.00 -5.01
C ARG A 81 6.85 -1.00 -3.63
N PRO A 82 6.97 0.05 -2.79
CA PRO A 82 6.25 0.12 -1.52
C PRO A 82 4.72 0.14 -1.69
N GLU A 83 4.20 0.87 -2.69
CA GLU A 83 2.76 0.93 -2.97
C GLU A 83 2.22 -0.42 -3.42
N VAL A 84 2.93 -1.09 -4.34
CA VAL A 84 2.58 -2.45 -4.78
C VAL A 84 2.55 -3.42 -3.59
N ARG A 85 3.58 -3.39 -2.74
CA ARG A 85 3.64 -4.23 -1.53
C ARG A 85 2.47 -3.96 -0.58
N ALA A 86 2.15 -2.69 -0.34
CA ALA A 86 1.03 -2.29 0.51
C ALA A 86 -0.32 -2.74 -0.08
N TYR A 87 -0.46 -2.64 -1.41
CA TYR A 87 -1.65 -3.10 -2.12
C TYR A 87 -1.82 -4.61 -2.01
N LEU A 88 -0.77 -5.39 -2.26
CA LEU A 88 -0.79 -6.85 -2.12
C LEU A 88 -1.15 -7.30 -0.70
N ILE A 89 -0.61 -6.65 0.34
CA ILE A 89 -0.98 -6.93 1.73
C ILE A 89 -2.46 -6.62 1.98
N THR A 90 -2.98 -5.52 1.44
CA THR A 90 -4.39 -5.14 1.59
C THR A 90 -5.30 -6.16 0.91
N THR A 91 -4.98 -6.57 -0.32
CA THR A 91 -5.70 -7.62 -1.04
C THR A 91 -5.66 -8.95 -0.28
N ALA A 92 -4.51 -9.35 0.26
CA ALA A 92 -4.38 -10.55 1.09
C ALA A 92 -5.29 -10.54 2.32
N LYS A 93 -5.39 -9.39 3.00
CA LYS A 93 -6.33 -9.25 4.12
C LYS A 93 -7.79 -9.43 3.68
N THR A 94 -8.17 -8.87 2.54
CA THR A 94 -9.53 -9.00 2.00
C THR A 94 -9.86 -10.44 1.62
N VAL A 95 -8.94 -11.12 0.91
CA VAL A 95 -9.08 -12.52 0.49
C VAL A 95 -9.20 -13.45 1.70
N VAL A 96 -8.29 -13.34 2.68
CA VAL A 96 -8.33 -14.15 3.90
C VAL A 96 -9.60 -13.88 4.70
N ALA A 97 -10.04 -12.62 4.81
CA ALA A 97 -11.29 -12.31 5.49
C ALA A 97 -12.51 -12.89 4.76
N GLY A 98 -12.47 -12.95 3.43
CA GLY A 98 -13.49 -13.61 2.61
C GLY A 98 -13.54 -15.12 2.86
N PHE A 99 -12.38 -15.75 2.93
CA PHE A 99 -12.24 -17.18 3.24
C PHE A 99 -12.94 -17.56 4.55
N TRP A 100 -12.72 -16.79 5.63
CA TRP A 100 -13.33 -17.07 6.94
C TRP A 100 -14.82 -16.70 7.06
N ARG A 101 -15.39 -16.01 6.07
CA ARG A 101 -16.81 -15.63 6.07
C ARG A 101 -17.70 -16.66 5.35
N ARG A 102 -17.11 -17.62 4.65
CA ARG A 102 -17.81 -18.71 3.97
C ARG A 102 -18.12 -19.84 4.95
#